data_AF-A0A8F5VRR6-F1
#
_entry.id   AF-A0A8F5VRR6-F1
#
_cell.length_a   1.000
_cell.length_b   1.000
_cell.length_c   1.000
_cell.angle_alpha   90.00
_cell.angle_beta   90.00
_cell.angle_gamma   90.00
#
_symmetry.space_group_name_H-M   'P 1'
#
loop_
_entity.id
_entity.type
_entity.pdbx_description
1 polymer ?
#
loop_
_entity_poly.entity_id
_entity_poly.type
_entity_poly.pdbx_seq_one_letter_code
_entity_poly.pdbx_strand_id
1 'polypeptide(L)'
;MSRQSHRHTVKGFHYDVELCWDSNSNSWRLQSLVRGVPSVSIIVGCRQGIDFFAPAPEVAEGHYIYVRGAFIDLPEESWRELKCWYEATSAAVLPATEVEDLPRNLPPIAPPLAPYTRRAHA
;
A
#
# COMPACT_ATOMS: atom_id res chain seq x y z
N MET A 1 20.90 -2.16 5.20
CA MET A 1 19.67 -2.71 4.60
C MET A 1 19.39 -1.94 3.32
N SER A 2 19.38 -2.62 2.17
CA SER A 2 19.16 -1.98 0.87
C SER A 2 17.70 -1.55 0.74
N ARG A 3 17.49 -0.30 0.36
CA ARG A 3 16.19 0.38 0.27
C ARG A 3 15.44 -0.15 -0.95
N GLN A 4 14.38 -0.92 -0.78
CA GLN A 4 13.49 -1.25 -1.90
C GLN A 4 12.57 -0.07 -2.15
N SER A 5 12.96 0.78 -3.11
CA SER A 5 12.08 1.74 -3.76
C SER A 5 11.58 1.08 -5.06
N HIS A 6 10.31 0.71 -5.09
CA HIS A 6 9.68 0.19 -6.30
C HIS A 6 9.22 1.38 -7.14
N ARG A 7 9.54 1.39 -8.43
CA ARG A 7 9.06 2.42 -9.37
C ARG A 7 8.63 1.81 -10.68
N HIS A 8 7.64 2.41 -11.31
CA HIS A 8 7.20 2.05 -12.65
C HIS A 8 6.76 3.29 -13.40
N THR A 9 7.08 3.35 -14.68
CA THR A 9 6.78 4.48 -15.55
C THR A 9 6.05 4.00 -16.79
N VAL A 10 4.93 4.62 -17.11
CA VAL A 10 4.13 4.34 -18.31
C VAL A 10 3.96 5.59 -19.16
N LYS A 11 3.56 5.41 -20.42
CA LYS A 11 3.27 6.52 -21.33
C LYS A 11 1.87 7.08 -21.02
N GLY A 12 1.78 8.38 -20.76
CA GLY A 12 0.49 9.09 -20.75
C GLY A 12 0.19 9.75 -22.09
N PHE A 13 -0.94 10.45 -22.19
CA PHE A 13 -1.33 11.17 -23.41
C PHE A 13 -0.38 12.33 -23.77
N HIS A 14 0.08 13.06 -22.76
CA HIS A 14 0.94 14.23 -22.94
C HIS A 14 2.32 14.06 -22.30
N TYR A 15 2.38 13.36 -21.17
CA TYR A 15 3.57 13.22 -20.34
C TYR A 15 3.67 11.79 -19.83
N ASP A 16 4.88 11.34 -19.52
CA ASP A 16 5.08 10.04 -18.87
C ASP A 16 4.54 10.12 -17.44
N VAL A 17 4.00 9.02 -16.93
CA VAL A 17 3.46 8.93 -15.58
C VAL A 17 4.28 7.91 -14.80
N GLU A 18 4.88 8.34 -13.70
CA GLU A 18 5.66 7.49 -12.80
C GLU A 18 4.91 7.29 -11.50
N LEU A 19 4.85 6.03 -11.06
CA LEU A 19 4.40 5.66 -9.73
C LEU A 19 5.53 5.01 -8.95
N CYS A 20 5.76 5.49 -7.73
CA CYS A 20 6.79 5.00 -6.83
C CYS A 20 6.23 4.62 -5.46
N TRP A 21 6.76 3.56 -4.85
CA TRP A 21 6.64 3.26 -3.43
C TRP A 21 7.93 3.64 -2.71
N ASP A 22 7.81 4.42 -1.63
CA ASP A 22 8.90 4.71 -0.71
C ASP A 22 8.67 4.02 0.64
N SER A 23 9.52 3.05 0.95
CA SER A 23 9.49 2.28 2.19
C SER A 23 9.92 3.08 3.42
N ASN A 24 10.63 4.20 3.26
CA ASN A 24 11.03 5.03 4.41
C ASN A 24 9.86 5.83 4.97
N SER A 25 9.04 6.39 4.07
CA SER A 25 7.87 7.20 4.42
C SER A 25 6.56 6.41 4.40
N ASN A 26 6.59 5.13 4.01
CA ASN A 26 5.41 4.29 3.78
C ASN A 26 4.36 5.01 2.94
N SER A 27 4.80 5.52 1.78
CA SER A 27 3.98 6.37 0.93
C SER A 27 4.15 6.06 -0.54
N TRP A 28 3.08 6.25 -1.28
CA TRP A 28 3.06 6.27 -2.73
C TRP A 28 3.35 7.69 -3.24
N ARG A 29 4.10 7.78 -4.34
CA ARG A 29 4.37 9.02 -5.06
C ARG A 29 3.99 8.85 -6.52
N LEU A 30 2.99 9.61 -6.97
CA LEU A 30 2.54 9.67 -8.35
C LEU A 30 3.09 10.96 -8.99
N GLN A 31 3.74 10.84 -10.15
CA GLN A 31 4.39 11.97 -10.82
C GLN A 31 4.07 12.00 -12.30
N SER A 32 3.94 13.20 -12.85
CA SER A 32 3.95 13.43 -14.29
C SER A 32 5.32 13.96 -14.69
N LEU A 33 5.94 13.34 -15.70
CA LEU A 33 7.29 13.62 -16.15
C LEU A 33 7.28 14.28 -17.53
N VAL A 34 7.82 15.49 -17.61
CA VAL A 34 8.06 16.19 -18.88
C VAL A 34 9.49 15.88 -19.31
N ARG A 35 9.66 15.07 -20.35
CA ARG A 35 10.99 14.62 -20.85
C ARG A 35 11.84 13.97 -19.74
N GLY A 36 11.20 13.16 -18.89
CA GLY A 36 11.86 12.47 -17.77
C GLY A 36 12.08 13.33 -16.52
N VAL A 37 11.70 14.61 -16.54
CA VAL A 37 11.81 15.52 -15.38
C VAL A 37 10.45 15.63 -14.69
N PRO A 38 10.35 15.39 -13.36
CA PRO A 38 9.10 15.57 -12.63
C PRO A 38 8.58 17.01 -12.73
N SER A 39 7.39 17.18 -13.30
CA SER A 39 6.69 18.47 -13.38
C SER A 39 5.61 18.63 -12.31
N VAL A 40 4.96 17.52 -11.93
CA VAL A 40 3.95 17.46 -10.88
C VAL A 40 4.20 16.21 -10.05
N SER A 41 3.97 16.28 -8.74
CA SER A 41 4.16 15.15 -7.83
C SER A 41 3.15 15.19 -6.71
N ILE A 42 2.49 14.05 -6.48
CA ILE A 42 1.49 13.88 -5.44
C ILE A 42 1.95 12.72 -4.55
N ILE A 43 1.97 12.96 -3.24
CA ILE A 43 2.36 11.97 -2.24
C ILE A 43 1.12 11.58 -1.44
N VAL A 44 0.90 10.28 -1.30
CA VAL A 44 -0.21 9.68 -0.56
C VAL A 44 0.31 8.61 0.37
N GLY A 45 -0.22 8.55 1.59
CA GLY A 45 0.21 7.54 2.56
C GLY A 45 -0.29 6.15 2.16
N CYS A 46 0.38 5.11 2.65
CA CYS A 46 0.02 3.70 2.39
C CYS A 46 -1.47 3.40 2.59
N ARG A 47 -2.07 3.87 3.71
CA ARG A 47 -3.49 3.65 4.03
C ARG A 47 -4.47 4.34 3.07
N GLN A 48 -4.05 5.43 2.43
CA GLN A 48 -4.88 6.17 1.48
C GLN A 48 -4.87 5.48 0.12
N GLY A 49 -3.71 4.94 -0.28
CA GLY A 49 -3.55 4.26 -1.56
C GLY A 49 -3.72 5.20 -2.75
N ILE A 50 -3.93 4.59 -3.91
CA ILE A 50 -4.21 5.22 -5.19
C ILE A 50 -5.39 4.51 -5.84
N ASP A 51 -6.37 5.29 -6.28
CA ASP A 51 -7.57 4.77 -6.90
C ASP A 51 -7.46 4.80 -8.43
N PHE A 52 -7.81 3.68 -9.05
CA PHE A 52 -7.84 3.49 -10.50
C PHE A 52 -9.28 3.33 -10.97
N PHE A 53 -9.72 4.21 -11.86
CA PHE A 53 -11.09 4.22 -12.40
C PHE A 53 -11.09 3.80 -13.87
N ALA A 54 -11.97 2.86 -14.19
CA ALA A 54 -12.26 2.43 -15.55
C ALA A 54 -13.56 3.12 -16.04
N PRO A 55 -13.72 3.34 -17.36
CA PRO A 55 -14.93 3.90 -17.94
C PRO A 55 -16.18 3.13 -17.49
N ALA A 56 -17.24 3.85 -17.12
CA ALA A 56 -18.56 3.26 -17.06
C ALA A 56 -19.04 2.98 -18.50
N PRO A 57 -19.73 1.85 -18.77
CA PRO A 57 -20.14 1.48 -20.13
C PRO A 57 -21.09 2.49 -20.80
N GLU A 58 -21.71 3.38 -20.04
CA GLU A 58 -22.66 4.39 -20.52
C GLU A 58 -22.10 5.82 -20.53
N VAL A 59 -20.86 6.01 -20.07
CA VAL A 59 -20.22 7.33 -19.96
C VAL A 59 -18.96 7.34 -20.81
N ALA A 60 -18.80 8.37 -21.64
CA ALA A 60 -17.57 8.60 -22.41
C ALA A 60 -16.42 9.12 -21.51
N GLU A 61 -16.17 8.45 -20.39
CA GLU A 61 -15.03 8.71 -19.52
C GLU A 61 -13.84 7.85 -19.94
N GLY A 62 -12.63 8.41 -19.84
CA GLY A 62 -11.39 7.69 -20.09
C GLY A 62 -11.01 6.78 -18.92
N HIS A 63 -9.92 6.03 -19.08
CA HIS A 63 -9.27 5.38 -17.94
C HIS A 63 -8.44 6.42 -17.19
N TYR A 64 -8.66 6.58 -15.89
CA TYR A 64 -7.95 7.58 -15.11
C TYR A 64 -7.53 7.08 -13.72
N ILE A 65 -6.54 7.79 -13.17
CA ILE A 65 -6.12 7.67 -11.78
C ILE A 65 -6.64 8.89 -11.04
N TYR A 66 -7.24 8.72 -9.87
CA TYR A 66 -7.69 9.83 -9.03
C TYR A 66 -6.99 9.79 -7.68
N VAL A 67 -6.29 10.88 -7.35
CA VAL A 67 -5.56 11.03 -6.09
C VAL A 67 -5.68 12.47 -5.61
N ARG A 68 -6.20 12.66 -4.39
CA ARG A 68 -6.29 13.96 -3.70
C ARG A 68 -6.89 15.09 -4.55
N GLY A 69 -7.95 14.80 -5.31
CA GLY A 69 -8.64 15.79 -6.14
C GLY A 69 -7.98 16.05 -7.50
N ALA A 70 -6.86 15.39 -7.81
CA ALA A 70 -6.26 15.40 -9.14
C ALA A 70 -6.62 14.11 -9.87
N PHE A 71 -6.95 14.23 -11.15
CA PHE A 71 -7.10 13.09 -12.05
C PHE A 71 -6.00 13.10 -13.11
N ILE A 72 -5.54 11.91 -13.50
CA ILE A 72 -4.61 11.71 -14.61
C ILE A 72 -5.24 10.71 -15.57
N ASP A 73 -5.62 11.20 -16.75
CA ASP A 73 -6.10 10.36 -17.83
C ASP A 73 -4.94 9.60 -18.47
N LEU A 74 -5.17 8.33 -18.77
CA LEU A 74 -4.18 7.44 -19.36
C LEU A 74 -4.78 6.66 -20.54
N PRO A 75 -3.96 6.31 -21.54
CA PRO A 75 -4.31 5.26 -22.49
C PRO A 75 -4.65 3.97 -21.75
N GLU A 76 -5.64 3.21 -22.22
CA GLU A 76 -6.13 1.99 -21.55
C GLU A 76 -5.01 1.00 -21.23
N GLU A 77 -4.12 0.75 -22.20
CA GLU A 77 -3.00 -0.19 -22.01
C GLU A 77 -2.06 0.26 -20.89
N SER A 78 -1.69 1.54 -20.89
CA SER A 78 -0.82 2.14 -19.87
C SER A 78 -1.49 2.21 -18.50
N TRP A 79 -2.78 2.49 -18.45
CA TRP A 79 -3.57 2.42 -17.22
C TRP A 79 -3.59 1.00 -16.66
N ARG A 80 -3.87 -0.01 -17.49
CA ARG A 80 -3.96 -1.41 -17.08
C ARG A 80 -2.61 -1.91 -16.59
N GLU A 81 -1.54 -1.59 -17.30
CA GLU A 81 -0.17 -1.91 -16.91
C GLU A 81 0.18 -1.31 -15.54
N LEU A 82 -0.07 -0.01 -15.36
CA LEU A 82 0.25 0.69 -14.13
C LEU A 82 -0.61 0.20 -12.95
N LYS A 83 -1.89 -0.13 -13.18
CA LYS A 83 -2.79 -0.72 -12.19
C LYS A 83 -2.29 -2.09 -11.75
N CYS A 84 -1.99 -2.99 -12.69
CA CYS A 84 -1.48 -4.32 -12.37
C CYS A 84 -0.17 -4.25 -11.59
N TRP A 85 0.74 -3.35 -11.99
CA TRP A 85 1.98 -3.13 -11.25
C TRP A 85 1.74 -2.59 -9.83
N TYR A 86 0.82 -1.62 -9.68
CA TYR A 86 0.46 -1.06 -8.39
C TYR A 86 -0.15 -2.10 -7.45
N GLU A 87 -1.07 -2.92 -7.94
CA GLU A 87 -1.72 -3.98 -7.16
C GLU A 87 -0.71 -5.04 -6.71
N ALA A 88 0.17 -5.49 -7.61
CA ALA A 88 1.22 -6.44 -7.29
C ALA A 88 2.21 -5.87 -6.25
N THR A 89 2.60 -4.61 -6.41
CA THR A 89 3.51 -3.95 -5.47
C THR A 89 2.82 -3.71 -4.13
N SER A 90 1.56 -3.27 -4.13
CA SER A 90 0.76 -3.07 -2.92
C SER A 90 0.63 -4.35 -2.11
N ALA A 91 0.34 -5.48 -2.77
CA ALA A 91 0.27 -6.79 -2.12
C ALA A 91 1.62 -7.21 -1.50
N ALA A 92 2.75 -6.81 -2.10
CA ALA A 92 4.08 -7.13 -1.59
C ALA A 92 4.53 -6.21 -0.44
N VAL A 93 4.06 -4.96 -0.38
CA VAL A 93 4.51 -3.95 0.60
C VAL A 93 3.53 -3.72 1.74
N LEU A 94 2.27 -4.14 1.60
CA LEU A 94 1.34 -4.18 2.72
C LEU A 94 1.89 -5.17 3.75
N PRO A 95 2.00 -4.79 5.04
CA PRO A 95 2.33 -5.76 6.07
C PRO A 95 1.28 -6.87 5.97
N ALA A 96 1.73 -8.13 5.90
CA ALA A 96 0.85 -9.28 6.00
C ALA A 96 -0.12 -8.99 7.13
N THR A 97 -1.42 -8.91 6.80
CA THR A 97 -2.50 -8.73 7.77
C THR A 97 -2.11 -9.54 8.98
N GLU A 98 -1.98 -8.90 10.15
CA GLU A 98 -1.79 -9.61 11.40
C GLU A 98 -2.82 -10.74 11.38
N VAL A 99 -2.34 -11.96 11.18
CA VAL A 99 -3.13 -13.15 11.47
C VAL A 99 -3.61 -12.85 12.87
N GLU A 100 -4.93 -12.80 13.09
CA GLU A 100 -5.52 -12.73 14.41
C GLU A 100 -5.11 -14.00 15.17
N ASP A 101 -3.86 -14.06 15.59
CA ASP A 101 -3.26 -15.01 16.51
C ASP A 101 -3.69 -14.56 17.90
N LEU A 102 -4.95 -14.89 18.23
CA LEU A 102 -5.32 -15.74 19.36
C LEU A 102 -6.82 -15.56 19.64
N PRO A 103 -7.57 -16.64 19.92
CA PRO A 103 -8.76 -16.48 20.73
C PRO A 103 -8.34 -15.91 22.10
N ARG A 104 -8.87 -14.72 22.43
CA ARG A 104 -8.72 -14.01 23.72
C ARG A 104 -9.26 -14.76 24.95
N ASN A 105 -9.44 -16.07 24.87
CA ASN A 105 -9.97 -16.92 25.95
C ASN A 105 -9.11 -18.18 26.08
N LEU A 106 -7.87 -18.03 26.55
CA LEU A 106 -7.22 -19.13 27.26
C LEU A 106 -7.70 -19.05 28.72
N PRO A 107 -8.28 -20.12 29.29
CA PRO A 107 -8.61 -20.14 30.71
C PRO A 107 -7.32 -19.95 31.51
N PRO A 108 -7.38 -19.28 32.68
CA PRO A 108 -6.21 -19.12 33.52
C PRO A 108 -5.66 -20.51 33.87
N ILE A 109 -4.45 -20.81 33.42
CA ILE A 109 -3.70 -21.98 33.88
C ILE A 109 -3.43 -21.72 35.35
N ALA A 110 -4.23 -22.34 36.22
CA ALA A 110 -4.02 -22.27 37.66
C ALA A 110 -2.58 -22.71 37.96
N PRO A 111 -1.81 -21.96 38.76
CA PRO A 111 -0.51 -22.44 39.20
C PRO A 111 -0.73 -23.69 40.06
N PRO A 112 0.14 -24.71 39.99
CA PRO A 112 0.08 -25.83 40.91
C PRO A 112 0.21 -25.28 42.35
N LEU A 113 -0.75 -25.62 43.20
CA LEU A 113 -0.68 -25.35 44.64
C LEU A 113 0.54 -26.07 45.20
N ALA A 114 1.68 -25.38 45.25
CA ALA A 114 2.81 -25.80 46.07
C ALA A 114 2.40 -25.59 47.54
N PRO A 115 2.40 -26.63 48.40
CA PRO A 115 2.25 -26.42 49.83
C PRO A 115 3.55 -25.81 50.39
N TYR A 116 3.61 -24.49 50.46
CA TYR A 116 4.44 -23.77 51.43
C TYR A 116 3.66 -23.75 52.74
N THR A 117 3.96 -24.58 53.73
CA THR A 117 4.90 -24.35 54.84
C THR A 117 4.67 -25.54 55.79
N ARG A 118 5.62 -26.04 56.59
CA ARG A 118 6.33 -25.31 57.64
C ARG A 118 7.43 -26.24 58.19
N ARG A 119 8.70 -25.82 58.17
CA ARG A 119 9.74 -26.43 59.00
C ARG A 119 10.08 -25.47 60.13
N ALA A 120 9.96 -25.98 61.35
CA ALA A 120 10.61 -25.63 62.62
C ALA A 120 10.44 -24.23 63.25
N HIS A 121 9.93 -24.22 64.48
CA HIS A 121 10.34 -23.49 65.71
C HIS A 121 9.29 -23.90 66.78
N ALA A 122 9.58 -24.42 67.97
CA ALA A 122 10.79 -24.55 68.78
C ALA A 122 10.72 -25.86 69.60
#